data_AF-A0A7C3HN94-F1
#
_entry.id   AF-A0A7C3HN94-F1
#
_cell.length_a   1.000
_cell.length_b   1.000
_cell.length_c   1.000
_cell.angle_alpha   90.00
_cell.angle_beta   90.00
_cell.angle_gamma   90.00
#
_symmetry.space_group_name_H-M   'P 1'
#
loop_
_entity.id
_entity.type
_entity.pdbx_description
1 polymer ?
#
loop_
_entity_poly.entity_id
_entity_poly.type
_entity_poly.pdbx_seq_one_letter_code
_entity_poly.pdbx_strand_id
1 'polypeptide(L)'
;MNNLDQRDRIGLMFVFFVAALVLMMAAYIPRGPRQRWLNSESALTASRSALQEKLLQYADQQDRLARQKQLMELLEKRPPDFSLFALMDNLLNKTGLRSKAQLEQYRPRGASARQPMVQLRMQGVALSELVSLLHETLKRENVVAVY
;
A
#
# COMPACT_ATOMS: atom_id res chain seq x y z
N MET A 1 -44.12 -10.89 73.98
CA MET A 1 -45.19 -11.30 73.06
C MET A 1 -45.09 -10.44 71.80
N ASN A 2 -44.44 -10.95 70.73
CA ASN A 2 -44.40 -10.27 69.43
C ASN A 2 -44.90 -11.25 68.35
N ASN A 3 -46.21 -11.47 68.33
CA ASN A 3 -46.86 -11.99 67.13
C ASN A 3 -47.12 -10.78 66.24
N LEU A 4 -46.16 -10.46 65.36
CA LEU A 4 -46.54 -9.75 64.14
C LEU A 4 -47.54 -10.66 63.43
N ASP A 5 -48.76 -10.19 63.25
CA ASP A 5 -49.81 -10.89 62.52
C ASP A 5 -49.22 -11.46 61.23
N GLN A 6 -49.46 -12.75 60.96
CA GLN A 6 -48.87 -13.45 59.81
C GLN A 6 -49.06 -12.68 58.49
N ARG A 7 -50.12 -11.88 58.39
CA ARG A 7 -50.43 -10.96 57.28
C ARG A 7 -49.37 -9.88 57.09
N ASP A 8 -48.90 -9.24 58.16
CA ASP A 8 -47.87 -8.20 58.09
C ASP A 8 -46.52 -8.79 57.69
N ARG A 9 -46.21 -9.99 58.17
CA ARG A 9 -44.98 -10.71 57.78
C ARG A 9 -44.97 -11.07 56.30
N ILE A 10 -46.12 -11.49 55.75
CA ILE A 10 -46.29 -11.79 54.32
C ILE A 10 -46.21 -10.50 53.49
N GLY A 11 -46.86 -9.41 53.94
CA GLY A 11 -46.78 -8.11 53.28
C GLY A 11 -45.35 -7.58 53.20
N LEU A 12 -44.58 -7.70 54.29
CA LEU A 12 -43.19 -7.24 54.34
C LEU A 12 -42.26 -8.07 53.45
N MET A 13 -42.47 -9.39 53.37
CA MET A 13 -41.75 -10.24 52.41
C MET A 13 -42.09 -9.87 50.96
N PHE A 14 -43.36 -9.55 50.67
CA PHE A 14 -43.78 -9.19 49.32
C PHE A 14 -43.15 -7.85 48.89
N VAL A 15 -43.12 -6.86 49.78
CA VAL A 15 -42.44 -5.58 49.52
C VAL A 15 -40.95 -5.77 49.30
N PHE A 16 -40.30 -6.61 50.11
CA PHE A 16 -38.89 -6.93 49.93
C PHE A 16 -38.62 -7.63 48.59
N PHE A 17 -39.49 -8.56 48.20
CA PHE A 17 -39.37 -9.29 46.95
C PHE A 17 -39.56 -8.37 45.73
N VAL A 18 -40.54 -7.48 45.77
CA VAL A 18 -40.75 -6.48 44.71
C VAL A 18 -39.57 -5.52 44.62
N ALA A 19 -39.05 -5.05 45.76
CA ALA A 19 -37.87 -4.17 45.78
C ALA A 19 -36.62 -4.87 45.21
N ALA A 20 -36.40 -6.14 45.55
CA ALA A 20 -35.30 -6.94 45.01
C ALA A 20 -35.44 -7.14 43.49
N LEU A 21 -36.65 -7.38 42.99
CA LEU A 21 -36.92 -7.55 41.56
C LEU A 21 -36.67 -6.26 40.77
N VAL A 22 -37.07 -5.11 41.32
CA VAL A 22 -36.82 -3.79 40.72
C VAL A 22 -35.32 -3.48 40.68
N LEU A 23 -34.57 -3.77 41.75
CA LEU A 23 -33.11 -3.63 41.79
C LEU A 23 -32.42 -4.53 40.75
N MET A 24 -32.91 -5.76 40.58
CA MET A 24 -32.38 -6.70 39.60
C MET A 24 -32.62 -6.22 38.16
N MET A 25 -33.81 -5.68 37.86
CA MET A 25 -34.11 -5.07 36.57
C MET A 25 -33.28 -3.81 36.30
N ALA A 26 -33.14 -2.93 37.31
CA ALA A 26 -32.33 -1.73 37.21
C ALA A 26 -30.85 -2.04 36.92
N ALA A 27 -30.32 -3.17 37.41
CA ALA A 27 -28.97 -3.62 37.11
C ALA A 27 -28.83 -4.36 35.75
N TYR A 28 -29.88 -5.03 35.28
CA TYR A 28 -29.86 -5.85 34.06
C TYR A 28 -30.01 -5.03 32.77
N ILE A 29 -30.94 -4.08 32.75
CA ILE A 29 -31.24 -3.21 31.58
C ILE A 29 -30.01 -2.44 31.06
N PRO A 30 -29.15 -1.82 31.91
CA PRO A 30 -27.98 -1.11 31.41
C PRO A 30 -26.87 -2.03 30.90
N ARG A 31 -26.79 -3.29 31.36
CA ARG A 31 -25.72 -4.23 31.00
C ARG A 31 -26.01 -5.14 29.80
N GLY A 32 -27.28 -5.44 29.53
CA GLY A 32 -27.64 -6.41 28.49
C GLY A 32 -27.78 -5.81 27.08
N PRO A 33 -28.94 -5.22 26.76
CA PRO A 33 -29.30 -4.86 25.38
C PRO A 33 -28.56 -3.62 24.86
N ARG A 34 -28.38 -2.59 25.69
CA ARG A 34 -27.76 -1.32 25.26
C ARG A 34 -26.29 -1.49 24.89
N GLN A 35 -25.56 -2.28 25.67
CA GLN A 35 -24.14 -2.57 25.43
C GLN A 35 -23.94 -3.41 24.17
N ARG A 36 -24.81 -4.40 23.93
CA ARG A 36 -24.77 -5.21 22.69
C ARG A 36 -25.06 -4.38 21.44
N TRP A 37 -26.00 -3.44 21.53
CA TRP A 37 -26.32 -2.56 20.41
C TRP A 37 -25.15 -1.62 20.07
N LEU A 38 -24.57 -0.95 21.06
CA LEU A 38 -23.38 -0.11 20.89
C LEU A 38 -22.19 -0.89 20.29
N ASN A 39 -21.95 -2.11 20.79
CA ASN A 39 -20.89 -2.98 20.28
C ASN A 39 -21.17 -3.45 18.84
N SER A 40 -22.44 -3.66 18.48
CA SER A 40 -22.83 -4.07 17.13
C SER A 40 -22.60 -2.95 16.11
N GLU A 41 -22.89 -1.71 16.48
CA GLU A 41 -22.65 -0.55 15.62
C GLU A 41 -21.15 -0.33 15.41
N SER A 42 -20.35 -0.41 16.47
CA SER A 42 -18.88 -0.34 16.35
C SER A 42 -18.28 -1.52 15.58
N ALA A 43 -18.87 -2.72 15.70
CA ALA A 43 -18.40 -3.89 14.95
C ALA A 43 -18.73 -3.75 13.45
N LEU A 44 -19.90 -3.20 13.11
CA LEU A 44 -20.28 -2.91 11.73
C LEU A 44 -19.38 -1.84 11.10
N THR A 45 -19.07 -0.76 11.82
CA THR A 45 -18.17 0.28 11.30
C THR A 45 -16.75 -0.26 11.13
N ALA A 46 -16.22 -1.00 12.10
CA ALA A 46 -14.91 -1.66 12.00
C ALA A 46 -14.85 -2.67 10.84
N SER A 47 -15.94 -3.41 10.59
CA SER A 47 -16.00 -4.37 9.48
C SER A 47 -16.02 -3.66 8.12
N ARG A 48 -16.72 -2.52 8.03
CA ARG A 48 -16.75 -1.69 6.82
C ARG A 48 -15.40 -1.05 6.55
N SER A 49 -14.72 -0.52 7.57
CA SER A 49 -13.38 0.07 7.40
C SER A 49 -12.37 -1.00 6.96
N ALA A 50 -12.39 -2.18 7.59
CA ALA A 50 -11.52 -3.29 7.20
C ALA A 50 -11.79 -3.76 5.76
N LEU A 51 -13.05 -3.76 5.31
CA LEU A 51 -13.39 -4.08 3.92
C LEU A 51 -12.83 -3.02 2.97
N GLN A 52 -12.97 -1.74 3.30
CA GLN A 52 -12.48 -0.63 2.49
C GLN A 52 -10.96 -0.65 2.36
N GLU A 53 -10.23 -0.92 3.44
CA GLU A 53 -8.78 -1.11 3.43
C GLU A 53 -8.36 -2.25 2.51
N LYS A 54 -9.06 -3.40 2.57
CA LYS A 54 -8.78 -4.52 1.67
C LYS A 54 -9.02 -4.15 0.21
N LEU A 55 -10.10 -3.43 -0.10
CA LEU A 55 -10.38 -2.98 -1.46
C LEU A 55 -9.28 -2.04 -2.00
N LEU A 56 -8.80 -1.13 -1.16
CA LEU A 56 -7.66 -0.26 -1.51
C LEU A 56 -6.39 -1.08 -1.79
N GLN A 57 -6.08 -2.06 -0.93
CA GLN A 57 -4.95 -2.96 -1.14
C GLN A 57 -5.08 -3.78 -2.43
N TYR A 58 -6.29 -4.25 -2.76
CA TYR A 58 -6.53 -4.97 -4.01
C TYR A 58 -6.35 -4.08 -5.23
N ALA A 59 -6.83 -2.82 -5.19
CA ALA A 59 -6.62 -1.85 -6.26
C ALA A 59 -5.12 -1.58 -6.47
N ASP A 60 -4.37 -1.32 -5.39
CA ASP A 60 -2.92 -1.12 -5.45
C ASP A 60 -2.18 -2.34 -6.02
N GLN A 61 -2.61 -3.56 -5.69
CA GLN A 61 -2.03 -4.78 -6.24
C GLN A 61 -2.29 -4.92 -7.74
N GLN A 62 -3.52 -4.62 -8.19
CA GLN A 62 -3.85 -4.66 -9.62
C GLN A 62 -3.02 -3.64 -10.41
N ASP A 63 -2.87 -2.43 -9.89
CA ASP A 63 -2.05 -1.39 -10.51
C ASP A 63 -0.58 -1.78 -10.60
N ARG A 64 -0.04 -2.42 -9.56
CA ARG A 64 1.35 -2.94 -9.58
C ARG A 64 1.53 -4.03 -10.63
N LEU A 65 0.58 -4.96 -10.72
CA LEU A 65 0.61 -6.02 -11.72
C LEU A 65 0.45 -5.48 -13.14
N ALA A 66 -0.43 -4.49 -13.35
CA ALA A 66 -0.60 -3.85 -14.64
C ALA A 66 0.69 -3.14 -15.09
N ARG A 67 1.31 -2.37 -14.20
CA ARG A 67 2.62 -1.74 -14.45
C ARG A 67 3.70 -2.77 -14.75
N GLN A 68 3.75 -3.86 -13.99
CA GLN A 68 4.72 -4.93 -14.23
C GLN A 68 4.52 -5.59 -15.60
N LYS A 69 3.27 -5.85 -16.01
CA LYS A 69 2.96 -6.39 -17.33
C LYS A 69 3.37 -5.43 -18.45
N GLN A 70 3.05 -4.14 -18.32
CA GLN A 70 3.48 -3.13 -19.28
C GLN A 70 5.01 -3.07 -19.43
N LEU A 71 5.74 -3.13 -18.31
CA LEU A 71 7.20 -3.18 -18.34
C LEU A 71 7.71 -4.46 -19.01
N MET A 72 7.10 -5.61 -18.73
CA MET A 72 7.46 -6.87 -19.39
C MET A 72 7.19 -6.83 -20.88
N GLU A 73 6.06 -6.28 -21.32
CA GLU A 73 5.72 -6.14 -22.73
C GLU A 73 6.71 -5.23 -23.47
N LEU A 74 7.15 -4.13 -22.85
CA LEU A 74 8.22 -3.27 -23.38
C LEU A 74 9.56 -4.00 -23.47
N LEU A 75 9.87 -4.86 -22.49
CA LEU A 75 11.08 -5.69 -22.51
C LEU A 75 10.99 -6.80 -23.56
N GLU A 76 9.83 -7.38 -23.81
CA GLU A 76 9.61 -8.40 -24.86
C GLU A 76 9.71 -7.81 -26.27
N LYS A 77 9.29 -6.55 -26.47
CA LYS A 77 9.46 -5.83 -27.74
C LYS A 77 10.93 -5.48 -28.05
N ARG A 78 11.84 -5.65 -27.08
CA ARG A 78 13.27 -5.38 -27.27
C ARG A 78 13.90 -6.46 -28.15
N PRO A 79 14.72 -6.11 -29.16
CA PRO A 79 15.43 -7.08 -29.98
C PRO A 79 16.27 -8.04 -29.13
N PRO A 80 16.37 -9.34 -29.48
CA PRO A 80 17.16 -10.31 -28.73
C PRO A 80 18.65 -9.94 -28.62
N ASP A 81 19.17 -9.18 -29.59
CA ASP A 81 20.56 -8.69 -29.62
C ASP A 81 20.74 -7.28 -29.05
N PHE A 82 19.77 -6.77 -28.28
CA PHE A 82 19.86 -5.41 -27.75
C PHE A 82 21.00 -5.25 -26.75
N SER A 83 21.93 -4.36 -27.06
CA SER A 83 22.99 -3.91 -26.15
C SER A 83 22.72 -2.48 -25.70
N LEU A 84 22.56 -2.29 -24.38
CA LEU A 84 22.41 -0.95 -23.78
C LEU A 84 23.62 -0.05 -24.11
N PHE A 85 24.81 -0.64 -24.19
CA PHE A 85 26.03 0.07 -24.58
C PHE A 85 25.93 0.61 -26.01
N ALA A 86 25.50 -0.22 -26.98
CA ALA A 86 25.32 0.19 -28.37
C ALA A 86 24.20 1.25 -28.52
N LEU A 87 23.14 1.17 -27.70
CA LEU A 87 22.10 2.20 -27.67
C LEU A 87 22.68 3.55 -27.22
N MET A 88 23.42 3.56 -26.10
CA MET A 88 24.02 4.79 -25.56
C MET A 88 25.08 5.37 -26.49
N ASP A 89 25.93 4.53 -27.08
CA ASP A 89 26.95 4.95 -28.05
C ASP A 89 26.30 5.65 -29.26
N ASN A 90 25.21 5.09 -29.80
CA ASN A 90 24.44 5.72 -30.87
C ASN A 90 23.78 7.04 -30.45
N LEU A 91 23.29 7.16 -29.21
CA LEU A 91 22.71 8.41 -28.71
C LEU A 91 23.79 9.50 -28.51
N LEU A 92 24.97 9.12 -28.00
CA LEU A 92 26.11 10.03 -27.87
C LEU A 92 26.61 10.51 -29.23
N ASN A 93 26.61 9.64 -30.24
CA ASN A 93 26.94 10.02 -31.61
C ASN A 93 25.92 10.98 -32.20
N LYS A 94 24.61 10.73 -32.01
CA LYS A 94 23.53 11.61 -32.50
C LYS A 94 23.52 12.99 -31.86
N THR A 95 23.86 13.06 -30.58
CA THR A 95 23.90 14.31 -29.80
C THR A 95 25.24 15.06 -29.95
N GLY A 96 26.21 14.50 -30.68
CA GLY A 96 27.54 15.09 -30.85
C GLY A 96 28.40 15.06 -29.58
N LEU A 97 27.99 14.31 -28.56
CA LEU A 97 28.64 14.26 -27.25
C LEU A 97 29.69 13.16 -27.12
N ARG A 98 29.94 12.38 -28.18
CA ARG A 98 30.87 11.24 -28.15
C ARG A 98 32.29 11.60 -27.73
N SER A 99 32.79 12.77 -28.14
CA SER A 99 34.13 13.26 -27.78
C SER A 99 34.21 13.77 -26.34
N LYS A 100 33.07 14.13 -25.74
CA LYS A 100 32.95 14.68 -24.39
C LYS A 100 32.46 13.65 -23.37
N ALA A 101 32.14 12.44 -23.81
CA ALA A 101 31.54 11.40 -22.99
C ALA A 101 32.30 10.07 -23.16
N GLN A 102 32.76 9.53 -22.04
CA GLN A 102 33.32 8.19 -21.94
C GLN A 102 32.23 7.23 -21.47
N LEU A 103 32.00 6.18 -22.27
CA LEU A 103 31.03 5.13 -21.98
C LEU A 103 31.80 3.89 -21.54
N GLU A 104 31.55 3.43 -20.31
CA GLU A 104 32.18 2.24 -19.75
C GLU A 104 31.12 1.17 -19.46
N GLN A 105 31.42 -0.08 -19.80
CA GLN A 105 30.54 -1.19 -19.47
C GLN A 105 30.66 -1.50 -17.98
N TYR A 106 29.61 -1.19 -17.21
CA TYR A 106 29.59 -1.46 -15.78
C TYR A 106 29.09 -2.88 -15.53
N ARG A 107 29.97 -3.77 -15.05
CA ARG A 107 29.60 -5.11 -14.56
C ARG A 107 29.66 -5.13 -13.03
N PRO A 108 28.52 -4.94 -12.32
CA PRO A 108 28.48 -5.16 -10.89
C PRO A 108 28.74 -6.63 -10.54
N ARG A 109 29.42 -6.88 -9.42
CA ARG A 109 29.49 -8.21 -8.81
C ARG A 109 28.08 -8.61 -8.35
N GLY A 110 27.38 -9.45 -9.12
CA GLY A 110 26.00 -9.86 -8.86
C GLY A 110 24.95 -9.30 -9.84
N ALA A 111 25.37 -8.65 -10.93
CA ALA A 111 24.44 -8.13 -11.93
C ALA A 111 23.65 -9.25 -12.62
N SER A 112 22.33 -9.15 -12.62
CA SER A 112 21.49 -10.04 -13.43
C SER A 112 21.71 -9.75 -14.92
N ALA A 113 21.88 -10.77 -15.74
CA ALA A 113 21.99 -10.62 -17.21
C ALA A 113 20.77 -9.90 -17.83
N ARG A 114 19.65 -9.83 -17.10
CA ARG A 114 18.42 -9.13 -17.48
C ARG A 114 18.48 -7.61 -17.24
N GLN A 115 19.51 -7.11 -16.54
CA GLN A 115 19.67 -5.70 -16.17
C GLN A 115 21.08 -5.22 -16.53
N PRO A 116 21.38 -5.00 -17.83
CA PRO A 116 22.66 -4.45 -18.24
C PRO A 116 22.81 -3.03 -17.69
N MET A 117 23.97 -2.73 -17.10
CA MET A 117 24.32 -1.41 -16.59
C MET A 117 25.46 -0.81 -17.40
N VAL A 118 25.44 0.51 -17.56
CA VAL A 118 26.46 1.26 -18.29
C VAL A 118 26.79 2.52 -17.50
N GLN A 119 28.07 2.82 -17.36
CA GLN A 119 28.56 4.02 -16.71
C GLN A 119 28.89 5.07 -17.77
N LEU A 120 28.33 6.26 -17.61
CA LEU A 120 28.56 7.40 -18.50
C LEU A 120 29.34 8.47 -17.73
N ARG A 121 30.56 8.77 -18.17
CA ARG A 121 31.39 9.84 -17.62
C ARG A 121 31.48 10.97 -18.63
N MET A 122 30.93 12.13 -18.29
CA MET A 122 30.92 13.31 -19.17
C MET A 122 31.88 14.38 -18.65
N GLN A 123 32.60 15.05 -19.55
CA GLN A 123 33.52 16.14 -19.24
C GLN A 123 33.27 17.31 -20.20
N GLY A 124 33.06 18.51 -19.66
CA GLY A 124 32.86 19.72 -20.47
C GLY A 124 31.55 19.76 -21.27
N VAL A 125 30.49 19.12 -20.76
CA VAL A 125 29.15 19.09 -21.37
C VAL A 125 28.29 20.19 -20.75
N ALA A 126 27.57 20.96 -21.58
CA ALA A 126 26.65 21.98 -21.09
C ALA A 126 25.39 21.34 -20.47
N LEU A 127 24.78 21.99 -19.48
CA LEU A 127 23.58 21.45 -18.83
C LEU A 127 22.42 21.24 -19.81
N SER A 128 22.28 22.12 -20.81
CA SER A 128 21.29 21.97 -21.88
C SER A 128 21.51 20.69 -22.69
N GLU A 129 22.75 20.37 -23.05
CA GLU A 129 23.12 19.16 -23.79
C GLU A 129 22.83 17.90 -22.96
N LEU A 130 23.09 17.95 -21.65
CA LEU A 130 22.78 16.88 -20.71
C LEU A 130 21.26 16.62 -20.60
N VAL A 131 20.46 17.69 -20.49
CA VAL A 131 19.00 17.59 -20.43
C VAL A 131 18.43 17.04 -21.73
N SER A 132 18.95 17.49 -22.88
CA SER A 132 18.56 16.93 -24.20
C SER A 132 18.89 15.45 -24.32
N LEU A 133 20.07 15.03 -23.85
CA LEU A 133 20.45 13.62 -23.83
C LEU A 133 19.51 12.79 -22.93
N LEU A 134 19.23 13.26 -21.71
CA LEU A 134 18.30 12.59 -20.80
C LEU A 134 16.89 12.48 -21.42
N HIS A 135 16.41 13.56 -22.02
CA HIS A 135 15.11 13.59 -22.67
C HIS A 135 15.04 12.56 -23.81
N GLU A 136 16.06 12.49 -24.67
CA GLU A 136 16.14 11.48 -25.75
C GLU A 136 16.26 10.04 -25.23
N THR A 137 16.97 9.84 -24.12
CA THR A 137 17.09 8.50 -23.50
C THR A 137 15.76 8.00 -22.93
N LEU A 138 14.94 8.91 -22.37
CA LEU A 138 13.64 8.62 -21.75
C LEU A 138 12.49 8.57 -22.76
N LYS A 139 12.64 9.23 -23.91
CA LYS A 139 11.61 9.31 -24.96
C LYS A 139 11.52 8.02 -25.79
N ARG A 140 12.60 7.24 -25.87
CA ARG A 140 12.56 5.89 -26.44
C ARG A 140 11.91 4.95 -25.44
N GLU A 141 11.14 3.98 -25.94
CA GLU A 141 10.44 2.89 -25.22
C GLU A 141 11.34 1.98 -24.35
N ASN A 142 12.56 2.42 -24.03
CA ASN A 142 13.51 1.73 -23.20
C ASN A 142 13.34 2.19 -21.75
N VAL A 143 13.05 1.21 -20.89
CA VAL A 143 13.12 1.39 -19.44
C VAL A 143 14.59 1.55 -19.05
N VAL A 144 15.06 2.81 -18.98
CA VAL A 144 16.40 3.17 -18.53
C VAL A 144 16.26 3.92 -17.21
N ALA A 145 16.81 3.35 -16.14
CA ALA A 145 16.92 4.01 -14.85
C ALA A 145 18.31 4.65 -14.74
N VAL A 146 18.35 5.93 -14.37
CA VAL A 146 19.59 6.66 -14.07
C VAL A 146 19.76 6.67 -12.55
N TYR A 147 20.98 6.34 -12.09
CA TYR A 147 21.39 6.34 -10.69
C TYR A 147 22.47 7.40 -10.47
#